data_AF-A0A7J2LYH9-F1
#
_entry.id   AF-A0A7J2LYH9-F1
#
_cell.length_a   1.000
_cell.length_b   1.000
_cell.length_c   1.000
_cell.angle_alpha   90.00
_cell.angle_beta   90.00
_cell.angle_gamma   90.00
#
_symmetry.space_group_name_H-M   'P 1'
#
loop_
_entity.id
_entity.type
_entity.pdbx_description
1 polymer ?
#
loop_
_entity_poly.entity_id
_entity_poly.type
_entity_poly.pdbx_seq_one_letter_code
_entity_poly.pdbx_strand_id
1 'polypeptide(L)'
;MAVEGGERGSKRYRTLLLFSIAYWSYVFSAALTLTSSGRQVRVIPLLLAAGGWASLALGYAMRPRIPQVLYAASLSVLAISVLRTSPLGVCAAVALSVLFIALRDRVDAWIGFSSPTSPKAYGAALGIGVALFLIGWALYGLPLLTASARSGPVPRLFGSAALALTAASALSGKAWVAAISSAMGLLTGFRSYALLPVLAWASAQGGRRQILSYLAVLAAGAGLLGALRGLEGVPDLLGLLHRVAFTYWVYEEIATASLPTGLYGGQLILSLDPRRRVASLFGRGTTRYTYFFMGQPVGDFGVFGMVETFLLGVLLGSAGSGATGALALAYLTVSIETGVDSLLVGVLLACSYASAIRLRLQEPDQEWD
;
A
#
# COMPACT_ATOMS: atom_id res chain seq x y z
N MET A 1 -31.44 -7.73 22.56
CA MET A 1 -30.31 -8.50 21.98
C MET A 1 -30.12 -8.33 20.46
N ALA A 2 -30.68 -7.30 19.80
CA ALA A 2 -30.57 -7.11 18.35
C ALA A 2 -29.81 -5.84 17.90
N VAL A 3 -29.06 -5.19 18.79
CA VAL A 3 -28.40 -3.89 18.50
C VAL A 3 -26.88 -4.02 18.24
N GLU A 4 -26.22 -5.06 18.76
CA GLU A 4 -24.76 -5.24 18.63
C GLU A 4 -24.30 -5.78 17.26
N GLY A 5 -25.18 -6.45 16.51
CA GLY A 5 -24.89 -6.94 15.16
C GLY A 5 -24.78 -5.82 14.12
N GLY A 6 -25.56 -4.74 14.28
CA GLY A 6 -25.59 -3.60 13.35
C GLY A 6 -24.34 -2.73 13.40
N GLU A 7 -23.79 -2.48 14.59
CA GLU A 7 -22.57 -1.67 14.74
C GLU A 7 -21.30 -2.40 14.28
N ARG A 8 -21.20 -3.71 14.53
CA ARG A 8 -20.09 -4.53 14.01
C ARG A 8 -20.14 -4.61 12.48
N GLY A 9 -21.32 -4.80 11.89
CA GLY A 9 -21.51 -4.75 10.43
C GLY A 9 -21.20 -3.37 9.83
N SER A 10 -21.66 -2.29 10.47
CA SER A 10 -21.44 -0.90 10.02
C SER A 10 -19.97 -0.49 10.06
N LYS A 11 -19.19 -0.91 11.08
CA LYS A 11 -17.73 -0.67 11.11
C LYS A 11 -17.00 -1.52 10.07
N ARG A 12 -17.51 -2.70 9.74
CA ARG A 12 -16.87 -3.70 8.87
C ARG A 12 -16.79 -3.28 7.40
N TYR A 13 -17.76 -2.55 6.86
CA TYR A 13 -17.73 -2.12 5.45
C TYR A 13 -17.06 -0.76 5.23
N ARG A 14 -16.65 -0.06 6.29
CA ARG A 14 -16.05 1.28 6.18
C ARG A 14 -14.72 1.27 5.45
N THR A 15 -13.83 0.31 5.72
CA THR A 15 -12.54 0.21 5.04
C THR A 15 -12.72 0.07 3.53
N LEU A 16 -13.59 -0.85 3.10
CA LEU A 16 -13.91 -1.05 1.68
C LEU A 16 -14.58 0.19 1.09
N LEU A 17 -15.49 0.85 1.81
CA LEU A 17 -16.13 2.09 1.36
C LEU A 17 -15.11 3.21 1.14
N LEU A 18 -14.22 3.45 2.10
CA LEU A 18 -13.18 4.48 2.01
C LEU A 18 -12.21 4.22 0.86
N PHE A 19 -11.81 2.96 0.67
CA PHE A 19 -11.02 2.56 -0.48
C PHE A 19 -11.79 2.76 -1.79
N SER A 20 -13.06 2.37 -1.84
CA SER A 20 -13.92 2.50 -3.03
C SER A 20 -14.11 3.96 -3.42
N ILE A 21 -14.31 4.87 -2.46
CA ILE A 21 -14.36 6.31 -2.72
C ILE A 21 -13.04 6.76 -3.36
N ALA A 22 -11.89 6.43 -2.76
CA ALA A 22 -10.60 6.82 -3.32
C ALA A 22 -10.37 6.24 -4.74
N TYR A 23 -10.70 4.97 -4.94
CA TYR A 23 -10.55 4.24 -6.20
C TYR A 23 -11.41 4.86 -7.30
N TRP A 24 -12.71 5.01 -7.05
CA TRP A 24 -13.65 5.52 -8.05
C TRP A 24 -13.50 7.02 -8.27
N SER A 25 -13.16 7.81 -7.25
CA SER A 25 -12.79 9.21 -7.45
C SER A 25 -11.56 9.33 -8.36
N TYR A 26 -10.56 8.46 -8.19
CA TYR A 26 -9.39 8.45 -9.07
C TYR A 26 -9.75 8.10 -10.51
N VAL A 27 -10.51 7.01 -10.73
CA VAL A 27 -10.95 6.58 -12.07
C VAL A 27 -11.78 7.68 -12.73
N PHE A 28 -12.72 8.28 -12.00
CA PHE A 28 -13.55 9.38 -12.50
C PHE A 28 -12.70 10.59 -12.89
N SER A 29 -11.78 11.03 -12.03
CA SER A 29 -10.88 12.15 -12.33
C SER A 29 -9.98 11.85 -13.54
N ALA A 30 -9.47 10.62 -13.66
CA ALA A 30 -8.67 10.19 -14.81
C ALA A 30 -9.48 10.23 -16.10
N ALA A 31 -10.66 9.61 -16.10
CA ALA A 31 -11.55 9.55 -17.25
C ALA A 31 -11.97 10.95 -17.72
N LEU A 32 -12.40 11.81 -16.78
CA LEU A 32 -12.79 13.19 -17.06
C LEU A 32 -11.65 14.01 -17.67
N THR A 33 -10.41 13.80 -17.18
CA THR A 33 -9.25 14.54 -17.67
C THR A 33 -8.79 14.03 -19.04
N LEU A 34 -8.88 12.73 -19.29
CA LEU A 34 -8.57 12.16 -20.61
C LEU A 34 -9.56 12.65 -21.66
N THR A 35 -10.86 12.64 -21.35
CA THR A 35 -11.91 13.12 -22.26
C THR A 35 -11.80 14.62 -22.51
N SER A 36 -11.54 15.43 -21.47
CA SER A 36 -11.32 16.87 -21.64
C SER A 36 -10.07 17.20 -22.47
N SER A 37 -9.08 16.30 -22.46
CA SER A 37 -7.87 16.41 -23.29
C SER A 37 -8.05 15.85 -24.71
N GLY A 38 -9.28 15.50 -25.13
CA GLY A 38 -9.59 14.98 -26.47
C GLY A 38 -9.26 13.50 -26.67
N ARG A 39 -8.88 12.75 -25.62
CA ARG A 39 -8.66 11.30 -25.70
C ARG A 39 -9.90 10.54 -25.26
N GLN A 40 -10.27 9.52 -26.02
CA GLN A 40 -11.34 8.60 -25.61
C GLN A 40 -10.81 7.58 -24.61
N VAL A 41 -11.53 7.41 -23.51
CA VAL A 41 -11.25 6.37 -22.50
C VAL A 41 -11.55 5.01 -23.11
N ARG A 42 -10.62 4.07 -22.99
CA ARG A 42 -10.79 2.73 -23.56
C ARG A 42 -11.75 1.90 -22.69
N VAL A 43 -12.76 1.33 -23.32
CA VAL A 43 -13.82 0.57 -22.63
C VAL A 43 -13.27 -0.69 -21.95
N ILE A 44 -12.40 -1.45 -22.63
CA ILE A 44 -11.89 -2.71 -22.07
C ILE A 44 -11.08 -2.49 -20.78
N PRO A 45 -10.07 -1.59 -20.73
CA PRO A 45 -9.42 -1.22 -19.47
C PRO A 45 -10.39 -0.72 -18.40
N LEU A 46 -11.40 0.09 -18.75
CA LEU A 46 -12.39 0.53 -17.76
C LEU A 46 -13.19 -0.64 -17.17
N LEU A 47 -13.57 -1.62 -17.99
CA LEU A 47 -14.24 -2.84 -17.53
C LEU A 47 -13.33 -3.71 -16.66
N LEU A 48 -12.04 -3.81 -16.99
CA LEU A 48 -11.06 -4.50 -16.17
C LEU A 48 -10.84 -3.79 -14.82
N ALA A 49 -10.85 -2.47 -14.79
CA ALA A 49 -10.84 -1.69 -13.55
C ALA A 49 -12.07 -2.00 -12.69
N ALA A 50 -13.26 -1.93 -13.29
CA ALA A 50 -14.51 -2.25 -12.60
C ALA A 50 -14.55 -3.69 -12.08
N GLY A 51 -14.18 -4.67 -12.91
CA GLY A 51 -14.10 -6.07 -12.53
C GLY A 51 -13.04 -6.33 -11.46
N GLY A 52 -11.92 -5.61 -11.52
CA GLY A 52 -10.84 -5.70 -10.54
C GLY A 52 -11.26 -5.22 -9.17
N TRP A 53 -11.98 -4.08 -9.12
CA TRP A 53 -12.62 -3.58 -7.91
C TRP A 53 -13.69 -4.55 -7.39
N ALA A 54 -14.54 -5.08 -8.26
CA ALA A 54 -15.58 -6.04 -7.87
C ALA A 54 -14.98 -7.32 -7.27
N SER A 55 -13.90 -7.83 -7.87
CA SER A 55 -13.15 -8.99 -7.38
C SER A 55 -12.52 -8.71 -6.02
N LEU A 56 -11.93 -7.52 -5.83
CA LEU A 56 -11.40 -7.07 -4.54
C LEU A 56 -12.50 -6.95 -3.48
N ALA A 57 -13.65 -6.36 -3.82
CA ALA A 57 -14.79 -6.23 -2.92
C ALA A 57 -15.34 -7.60 -2.51
N LEU A 58 -15.41 -8.55 -3.45
CA LEU A 58 -15.82 -9.93 -3.19
C LEU A 58 -14.83 -10.62 -2.23
N GLY A 59 -13.53 -10.53 -2.49
CA GLY A 59 -12.49 -11.08 -1.61
C GLY A 59 -12.56 -10.49 -0.20
N TYR A 60 -12.78 -9.17 -0.10
CA TYR A 60 -12.95 -8.46 1.17
C TYR A 60 -14.16 -8.95 1.98
N ALA A 61 -15.26 -9.29 1.29
CA ALA A 61 -16.47 -9.81 1.90
C ALA A 61 -16.31 -11.26 2.38
N MET A 62 -15.67 -12.12 1.58
CA MET A 62 -15.55 -13.56 1.87
C MET A 62 -14.68 -13.89 3.07
N ARG A 63 -13.54 -13.19 3.26
CA ARG A 63 -12.59 -13.40 4.37
C ARG A 63 -12.33 -14.88 4.72
N PRO A 64 -11.87 -15.69 3.77
CA PRO A 64 -11.45 -17.04 4.09
C PRO A 64 -10.37 -17.00 5.18
N ARG A 65 -10.44 -17.96 6.10
CA ARG A 65 -9.39 -18.15 7.11
C ARG A 65 -8.13 -18.63 6.37
N ILE A 66 -7.07 -17.82 6.42
CA ILE A 66 -5.79 -18.18 5.80
C ILE A 66 -4.93 -18.87 6.87
N PRO A 67 -4.46 -20.10 6.62
CA PRO A 67 -3.54 -20.80 7.51
C PRO A 67 -2.28 -19.97 7.79
N GLN A 68 -1.80 -19.97 9.03
CA GLN A 68 -0.63 -19.20 9.46
C GLN A 68 0.65 -19.54 8.68
N VAL A 69 0.78 -20.79 8.26
CA VAL A 69 1.89 -21.27 7.42
C VAL A 69 1.91 -20.56 6.06
N LEU A 70 0.75 -20.22 5.49
CA LEU A 70 0.69 -19.51 4.22
C LEU A 70 1.13 -18.05 4.35
N TYR A 71 0.93 -17.41 5.51
CA TYR A 71 1.51 -16.08 5.77
C TYR A 71 3.04 -16.16 5.84
N ALA A 72 3.57 -17.14 6.57
CA ALA A 72 5.00 -17.38 6.67
C ALA A 72 5.63 -17.66 5.30
N ALA A 73 5.01 -18.55 4.51
CA ALA A 73 5.46 -18.90 3.17
C ALA A 73 5.39 -17.71 2.22
N SER A 74 4.32 -16.92 2.26
CA SER A 74 4.16 -15.75 1.39
C SER A 74 5.15 -14.63 1.72
N LEU A 75 5.40 -14.38 3.01
CA LEU A 75 6.44 -13.44 3.47
C LEU A 75 7.84 -13.92 3.07
N SER A 76 8.08 -15.23 3.12
CA SER A 76 9.33 -15.85 2.67
C SER A 76 9.54 -15.68 1.17
N VAL A 77 8.51 -15.95 0.35
CA VAL A 77 8.55 -15.77 -1.10
C VAL A 77 8.76 -14.30 -1.47
N LEU A 78 8.12 -13.37 -0.76
CA LEU A 78 8.34 -11.93 -0.96
C LEU A 78 9.75 -11.50 -0.56
N ALA A 79 10.26 -11.99 0.57
CA ALA A 79 11.64 -11.71 1.00
C ALA A 79 12.65 -12.25 -0.02
N ILE A 80 12.44 -13.47 -0.53
CA ILE A 80 13.27 -14.07 -1.58
C ILE A 80 13.17 -13.22 -2.85
N SER A 81 11.97 -12.81 -3.26
CA SER A 81 11.77 -11.97 -4.45
C SER A 81 12.48 -10.63 -4.38
N VAL A 82 12.48 -10.00 -3.20
CA VAL A 82 13.14 -8.71 -2.96
C VAL A 82 14.67 -8.87 -2.86
N LEU A 83 15.15 -9.99 -2.31
CA LEU A 83 16.58 -10.21 -2.08
C LEU A 83 17.25 -11.04 -3.19
N ARG A 84 16.50 -11.51 -4.20
CA ARG A 84 16.95 -12.44 -5.26
C ARG A 84 18.16 -11.98 -6.07
N THR A 85 18.56 -10.72 -5.97
CA THR A 85 19.64 -10.15 -6.79
C THR A 85 21.02 -10.75 -6.53
N SER A 86 21.21 -11.52 -5.46
CA SER A 86 22.46 -12.24 -5.20
C SER A 86 22.24 -13.55 -4.43
N PRO A 87 23.16 -14.53 -4.53
CA PRO A 87 23.13 -15.73 -3.70
C PRO A 87 23.04 -15.40 -2.20
N LEU A 88 23.75 -14.35 -1.77
CA LEU A 88 23.69 -13.83 -0.40
C LEU A 88 22.28 -13.36 -0.02
N GLY A 89 21.57 -12.72 -0.93
CA GLY A 89 20.20 -12.27 -0.68
C GLY A 89 19.20 -13.42 -0.61
N VAL A 90 19.39 -14.48 -1.42
CA VAL A 90 18.61 -15.72 -1.28
C VAL A 90 18.89 -16.38 0.08
N CYS A 91 20.15 -16.51 0.48
CA CYS A 91 20.51 -17.05 1.79
C CYS A 91 19.95 -16.19 2.94
N ALA A 92 19.99 -14.87 2.83
CA ALA A 92 19.42 -13.95 3.82
C ALA A 92 17.90 -14.10 3.91
N ALA A 93 17.20 -14.25 2.78
CA ALA A 93 15.76 -14.48 2.77
C ALA A 93 15.40 -15.82 3.44
N VAL A 94 16.11 -16.90 3.09
CA VAL A 94 15.93 -18.22 3.73
C VAL A 94 16.22 -18.14 5.23
N ALA A 95 17.31 -17.47 5.63
CA ALA A 95 17.66 -17.29 7.04
C ALA A 95 16.58 -16.51 7.80
N LEU A 96 16.02 -15.43 7.21
CA LEU A 96 14.92 -14.67 7.80
C LEU A 96 13.64 -15.51 7.91
N SER A 97 13.34 -16.34 6.92
CA SER A 97 12.21 -17.28 6.95
C SER A 97 12.36 -18.32 8.06
N VAL A 98 13.53 -18.94 8.17
CA VAL A 98 13.84 -19.92 9.22
C VAL A 98 13.78 -19.23 10.59
N LEU A 99 14.34 -18.02 10.72
CA LEU A 99 14.31 -17.25 11.95
C LEU A 99 12.87 -16.88 12.35
N PHE A 100 12.04 -16.47 11.39
CA PHE A 100 10.63 -16.19 11.63
C PHE A 100 9.88 -17.42 12.12
N ILE A 101 10.09 -18.58 11.48
CA ILE A 101 9.48 -19.85 11.90
C ILE A 101 9.96 -20.23 13.30
N ALA A 102 11.27 -20.14 13.58
CA ALA A 102 11.85 -20.47 14.87
C ALA A 102 11.40 -19.53 16.01
N LEU A 103 11.12 -18.26 15.70
CA LEU A 103 10.65 -17.26 16.65
C LEU A 103 9.14 -17.07 16.65
N ARG A 104 8.39 -17.85 15.86
CA ARG A 104 6.95 -17.67 15.64
C ARG A 104 6.17 -17.58 16.93
N ASP A 105 6.33 -18.54 17.84
CA ASP A 105 5.57 -18.57 19.09
C ASP A 105 5.86 -17.34 19.97
N ARG A 106 7.10 -16.85 19.93
CA ARG A 106 7.49 -15.61 20.65
C ARG A 106 6.88 -14.37 20.00
N VAL A 107 6.86 -14.32 18.67
CA VAL A 107 6.22 -13.24 17.89
C VAL A 107 4.73 -13.23 18.17
N ASP A 108 4.07 -14.39 18.17
CA ASP A 108 2.64 -14.53 18.41
C ASP A 108 2.27 -14.11 19.83
N ALA A 109 3.03 -14.58 20.82
CA ALA A 109 2.89 -14.15 22.22
C ALA A 109 3.08 -12.63 22.37
N TRP A 110 4.07 -12.04 21.70
CA TRP A 110 4.31 -10.61 21.74
C TRP A 110 3.18 -9.80 21.08
N ILE A 111 2.68 -10.23 19.91
CA ILE A 111 1.54 -9.60 19.22
C ILE A 111 0.29 -9.64 20.09
N GLY A 112 0.11 -10.75 20.81
CA GLY A 112 -1.00 -10.97 21.72
C GLY A 112 -0.98 -10.10 22.96
N PHE A 113 0.17 -10.02 23.62
CA PHE A 113 0.33 -9.26 24.85
C PHE A 113 0.45 -7.75 24.61
N SER A 114 0.95 -7.35 23.43
CA SER A 114 1.18 -5.95 23.12
C SER A 114 -0.11 -5.25 22.73
N SER A 115 -0.60 -4.36 23.62
CA SER A 115 -1.64 -3.41 23.25
C SER A 115 -1.16 -2.57 22.06
N PRO A 116 -1.90 -2.56 20.92
CA PRO A 116 -1.51 -1.84 19.72
C PRO A 116 -1.28 -0.35 19.94
N THR A 117 -1.98 0.23 20.91
CA THR A 117 -1.91 1.66 21.22
C THR A 117 -0.90 1.96 22.32
N SER A 118 -0.20 0.95 22.86
CA SER A 118 0.79 1.15 23.91
C SER A 118 1.96 2.00 23.39
N PRO A 119 2.49 2.93 24.22
CA PRO A 119 3.71 3.67 23.91
C PRO A 119 4.91 2.81 23.55
N LYS A 120 4.98 1.59 24.11
CA LYS A 120 6.04 0.63 23.80
C LYS A 120 5.96 0.16 22.34
N ALA A 121 4.76 -0.14 21.83
CA ALA A 121 4.57 -0.61 20.46
C ALA A 121 4.83 0.49 19.42
N TYR A 122 4.15 1.65 19.54
CA TYR A 122 4.34 2.72 18.56
C TYR A 122 5.70 3.42 18.73
N GLY A 123 6.25 3.46 19.94
CA GLY A 123 7.57 4.06 20.23
C GLY A 123 8.70 3.27 19.59
N ALA A 124 8.63 1.93 19.58
CA ALA A 124 9.60 1.10 18.86
C ALA A 124 9.54 1.34 17.34
N ALA A 125 8.33 1.33 16.75
CA ALA A 125 8.15 1.62 15.33
C ALA A 125 8.64 3.04 14.95
N LEU A 126 8.34 4.03 15.79
CA LEU A 126 8.80 5.41 15.61
C LEU A 126 10.32 5.50 15.70
N GLY A 127 10.92 4.88 16.72
CA GLY A 127 12.36 4.85 16.94
C GLY A 127 13.11 4.21 15.77
N ILE A 128 12.63 3.07 15.28
CA ILE A 128 13.18 2.39 14.08
C ILE A 128 13.05 3.30 12.86
N GLY A 129 11.87 3.89 12.63
CA GLY A 129 11.64 4.79 11.50
C GLY A 129 12.53 6.02 11.50
N VAL A 130 12.67 6.67 12.66
CA VAL A 130 13.57 7.82 12.85
C VAL A 130 15.03 7.41 12.67
N ALA A 131 15.46 6.29 13.27
CA ALA A 131 16.83 5.81 13.13
C ALA A 131 17.19 5.51 11.67
N LEU A 132 16.33 4.78 10.94
CA LEU A 132 16.55 4.49 9.52
C LEU A 132 16.58 5.76 8.67
N PHE A 133 15.72 6.74 8.96
CA PHE A 133 15.74 8.03 8.27
C PHE A 133 17.04 8.78 8.53
N LEU A 134 17.49 8.87 9.79
CA LEU A 134 18.71 9.56 10.17
C LEU A 134 19.96 8.87 9.58
N ILE A 135 20.00 7.53 9.59
CA ILE A 135 21.04 6.75 8.92
C ILE A 135 21.05 7.07 7.42
N GLY A 136 19.88 7.06 6.77
CA GLY A 136 19.77 7.39 5.35
C GLY A 136 20.23 8.80 5.03
N TRP A 137 19.86 9.77 5.87
CA TRP A 137 20.34 11.14 5.76
C TRP A 137 21.87 11.21 5.94
N ALA A 138 22.42 10.59 6.97
CA ALA A 138 23.86 10.62 7.25
C ALA A 138 24.70 9.99 6.12
N LEU A 139 24.23 8.88 5.53
CA LEU A 139 24.96 8.14 4.51
C LEU A 139 24.79 8.70 3.09
N TYR A 140 23.60 9.23 2.76
CA TYR A 140 23.24 9.57 1.37
C TYR A 140 22.75 11.00 1.17
N GLY A 141 22.64 11.80 2.24
CA GLY A 141 22.05 13.13 2.20
C GLY A 141 20.51 13.10 2.16
N LEU A 142 19.90 14.29 2.14
CA LEU A 142 18.45 14.46 2.04
C LEU A 142 18.00 14.41 0.58
N PRO A 143 17.22 13.41 0.15
CA PRO A 143 16.84 13.29 -1.26
C PRO A 143 15.93 14.43 -1.75
N LEU A 144 15.29 15.18 -0.86
CA LEU A 144 14.62 16.43 -1.24
C LEU A 144 15.62 17.44 -1.84
N LEU A 145 16.82 17.55 -1.27
CA LEU A 145 17.85 18.51 -1.66
C LEU A 145 18.78 17.97 -2.76
N THR A 146 19.08 16.67 -2.76
CA THR A 146 20.00 16.04 -3.71
C THR A 146 19.28 15.04 -4.62
N ALA A 147 19.14 15.39 -5.90
CA ALA A 147 18.48 14.52 -6.89
C ALA A 147 19.22 13.19 -7.11
N SER A 148 20.56 13.17 -6.98
CA SER A 148 21.38 11.96 -7.05
C SER A 148 21.03 10.94 -5.95
N ALA A 149 20.59 11.41 -4.78
CA ALA A 149 20.14 10.59 -3.65
C ALA A 149 18.75 9.97 -3.87
N ARG A 150 18.11 10.13 -5.04
CA ARG A 150 16.82 9.48 -5.36
C ARG A 150 16.98 8.15 -6.11
N SER A 151 18.23 7.71 -6.29
CA SER A 151 18.58 6.51 -7.05
C SER A 151 19.29 5.46 -6.19
N GLY A 152 19.51 4.25 -6.72
CA GLY A 152 20.24 3.19 -6.02
C GLY A 152 19.51 2.62 -4.79
N PRO A 153 20.20 2.35 -3.66
CA PRO A 153 19.61 1.77 -2.46
C PRO A 153 18.77 2.75 -1.64
N VAL A 154 18.92 4.06 -1.90
CA VAL A 154 18.33 5.14 -1.10
C VAL A 154 16.79 5.09 -1.00
N PRO A 155 16.03 4.85 -2.10
CA PRO A 155 14.58 4.72 -2.03
C PRO A 155 14.10 3.57 -1.14
N ARG A 156 14.92 2.51 -1.00
CA ARG A 156 14.60 1.35 -0.15
C ARG A 156 14.79 1.69 1.31
N LEU A 157 15.89 2.33 1.67
CA LEU A 157 16.17 2.74 3.05
C LEU A 157 15.11 3.73 3.56
N PHE A 158 14.85 4.80 2.79
CA PHE A 158 13.80 5.76 3.13
C PHE A 158 12.39 5.17 3.02
N GLY A 159 12.17 4.19 2.15
CA GLY A 159 10.92 3.44 2.08
C GLY A 159 10.66 2.59 3.33
N SER A 160 11.68 1.90 3.83
CA SER A 160 11.62 1.16 5.10
C SER A 160 11.41 2.09 6.30
N ALA A 161 12.06 3.25 6.31
CA ALA A 161 11.80 4.29 7.30
C ALA A 161 10.34 4.75 7.24
N ALA A 162 9.83 5.07 6.04
CA ALA A 162 8.44 5.48 5.83
C ALA A 162 7.45 4.39 6.28
N LEU A 163 7.76 3.10 6.06
CA LEU A 163 6.94 1.99 6.54
C LEU A 163 6.84 1.96 8.07
N ALA A 164 7.98 2.05 8.75
CA ALA A 164 8.02 2.06 10.22
C ALA A 164 7.30 3.29 10.81
N LEU A 165 7.50 4.46 10.22
CA LEU A 165 6.81 5.71 10.60
C LEU A 165 5.28 5.64 10.35
N THR A 166 4.87 4.99 9.26
CA THR A 166 3.45 4.77 8.95
C THR A 166 2.82 3.80 9.95
N ALA A 167 3.52 2.72 10.31
CA ALA A 167 3.09 1.80 11.35
C ALA A 167 2.97 2.51 12.71
N ALA A 168 3.94 3.35 13.09
CA ALA A 168 3.87 4.16 14.31
C ALA A 168 2.65 5.09 14.33
N SER A 169 2.30 5.67 13.18
CA SER A 169 1.13 6.54 13.04
C SER A 169 -0.18 5.78 13.18
N ALA A 170 -0.28 4.59 12.56
CA ALA A 170 -1.43 3.69 12.70
C ALA A 170 -1.62 3.20 14.14
N LEU A 171 -0.52 2.81 14.80
CA LEU A 171 -0.51 2.27 16.16
C LEU A 171 -0.82 3.35 17.20
N SER A 172 -0.23 4.53 17.07
CA SER A 172 -0.40 5.61 18.06
C SER A 172 -1.80 6.23 18.03
N GLY A 173 -2.41 6.35 16.84
CA GLY A 173 -3.64 7.12 16.64
C GLY A 173 -3.51 8.63 16.91
N LYS A 174 -2.28 9.12 17.15
CA LYS A 174 -2.00 10.52 17.52
C LYS A 174 -1.62 11.35 16.30
N ALA A 175 -2.28 12.49 16.12
CA ALA A 175 -2.08 13.35 14.96
C ALA A 175 -0.64 13.90 14.85
N TRP A 176 0.00 14.22 15.98
CA TRP A 176 1.37 14.73 15.97
C TRP A 176 2.40 13.69 15.51
N VAL A 177 2.20 12.40 15.82
CA VAL A 177 3.07 11.31 15.34
C VAL A 177 2.97 11.22 13.82
N ALA A 178 1.75 11.31 13.30
CA ALA A 178 1.49 11.31 11.86
C ALA A 178 2.09 12.55 11.17
N ALA A 179 1.99 13.72 11.80
CA ALA A 179 2.53 14.97 11.27
C ALA A 179 4.07 14.93 11.18
N ILE A 180 4.77 14.52 12.24
CA ILE A 180 6.23 14.37 12.25
C ILE A 180 6.65 13.33 11.21
N SER A 181 5.99 12.17 11.21
CA SER A 181 6.25 11.09 10.24
C SER A 181 6.06 11.55 8.79
N SER A 182 5.01 12.32 8.52
CA SER A 182 4.72 12.87 7.20
C SER A 182 5.73 13.94 6.79
N ALA A 183 6.15 14.81 7.72
CA ALA A 183 7.20 15.79 7.50
C ALA A 183 8.53 15.12 7.12
N MET A 184 8.91 14.06 7.83
CA MET A 184 10.08 13.25 7.46
C MET A 184 9.90 12.61 6.08
N GLY A 185 8.70 12.10 5.76
CA GLY A 185 8.36 11.61 4.42
C GLY A 185 8.56 12.67 3.33
N LEU A 186 8.15 13.93 3.56
CA LEU A 186 8.35 15.04 2.62
C LEU A 186 9.83 15.34 2.37
N LEU A 187 10.66 15.25 3.41
CA LEU A 187 12.12 15.44 3.30
C LEU A 187 12.82 14.40 2.43
N THR A 188 12.16 13.29 2.10
CA THR A 188 12.65 12.29 1.16
C THR A 188 12.40 12.66 -0.31
N GLY A 189 11.57 13.67 -0.59
CA GLY A 189 11.12 13.98 -1.96
C GLY A 189 10.19 12.91 -2.57
N PHE A 190 9.99 11.76 -1.93
CA PHE A 190 9.01 10.75 -2.33
C PHE A 190 7.65 11.09 -1.74
N ARG A 191 6.84 11.77 -2.56
CA ARG A 191 5.52 12.28 -2.20
C ARG A 191 4.56 11.24 -1.57
N SER A 192 4.61 9.99 -2.03
CA SER A 192 3.82 8.90 -1.45
C SER A 192 4.22 8.57 -0.01
N TYR A 193 5.49 8.73 0.37
CA TYR A 193 5.97 8.47 1.72
C TYR A 193 5.49 9.53 2.72
N ALA A 194 5.23 10.75 2.25
CA ALA A 194 4.61 11.79 3.07
C ALA A 194 3.12 11.51 3.35
N LEU A 195 2.40 10.93 2.39
CA LEU A 195 0.97 10.71 2.49
C LEU A 195 0.62 9.49 3.37
N LEU A 196 1.45 8.45 3.36
CA LEU A 196 1.21 7.21 4.09
C LEU A 196 0.93 7.41 5.60
N PRO A 197 1.76 8.13 6.38
CA PRO A 197 1.55 8.27 7.83
C PRO A 197 0.25 8.98 8.20
N VAL A 198 -0.12 10.03 7.47
CA VAL A 198 -1.36 10.80 7.72
C VAL A 198 -2.60 10.03 7.27
N LEU A 199 -2.53 9.26 6.17
CA LEU A 199 -3.60 8.34 5.79
C LEU A 199 -3.79 7.22 6.81
N ALA A 200 -2.70 6.66 7.33
CA ALA A 200 -2.77 5.62 8.35
C ALA A 200 -3.39 6.15 9.65
N TRP A 201 -3.01 7.35 10.08
CA TRP A 201 -3.64 8.00 11.23
C TRP A 201 -5.13 8.30 11.01
N ALA A 202 -5.49 8.83 9.84
CA ALA A 202 -6.88 9.14 9.51
C ALA A 202 -7.73 7.88 9.46
N SER A 203 -7.18 6.79 8.93
CA SER A 203 -7.82 5.47 8.83
C SER A 203 -7.95 4.78 10.19
N ALA A 204 -7.09 5.11 11.16
CA ALA A 204 -7.12 4.55 12.51
C ALA A 204 -8.19 5.20 13.42
N GLN A 205 -8.79 6.32 13.00
CA GLN A 205 -9.85 6.96 13.77
C GLN A 205 -11.13 6.10 13.78
N GLY A 206 -11.99 6.30 14.78
CA GLY A 206 -13.30 5.67 14.87
C GLY A 206 -14.45 6.53 14.35
N GLY A 207 -15.58 5.91 14.05
CA GLY A 207 -16.84 6.63 13.84
C GLY A 207 -16.86 7.51 12.58
N ARG A 208 -17.57 8.64 12.67
CA ARG A 208 -17.64 9.68 11.63
C ARG A 208 -16.30 10.39 11.41
N ARG A 209 -15.48 10.47 12.48
CA ARG A 209 -14.16 11.13 12.43
C ARG A 209 -13.25 10.47 11.39
N GLN A 210 -13.27 9.14 11.30
CA GLN A 210 -12.52 8.37 10.30
C GLN A 210 -12.81 8.83 8.87
N ILE A 211 -14.09 8.94 8.52
CA ILE A 211 -14.52 9.33 7.17
C ILE A 211 -14.06 10.76 6.88
N LEU A 212 -14.34 11.69 7.80
CA LEU A 212 -13.96 13.10 7.63
C LEU A 212 -12.44 13.29 7.55
N SER A 213 -11.67 12.67 8.45
CA SER A 213 -10.21 12.80 8.41
C SER A 213 -9.62 12.14 7.18
N TYR A 214 -10.14 11.00 6.75
CA TYR A 214 -9.66 10.31 5.55
C TYR A 214 -9.91 11.13 4.29
N LEU A 215 -11.13 11.64 4.09
CA LEU A 215 -11.47 12.51 2.96
C LEU A 215 -10.68 13.83 3.02
N ALA A 216 -10.51 14.41 4.20
CA ALA A 216 -9.70 15.62 4.38
C ALA A 216 -8.23 15.38 4.02
N VAL A 217 -7.65 14.23 4.40
CA VAL A 217 -6.27 13.88 4.02
C VAL A 217 -6.15 13.63 2.52
N LEU A 218 -7.13 13.00 1.87
CA LEU A 218 -7.12 12.86 0.40
C LEU A 218 -7.17 14.21 -0.30
N ALA A 219 -8.07 15.10 0.14
CA ALA A 219 -8.20 16.44 -0.43
C ALA A 219 -6.95 17.31 -0.17
N ALA A 220 -6.44 17.32 1.06
CA ALA A 220 -5.24 18.06 1.43
C ALA A 220 -3.99 17.49 0.75
N GLY A 221 -3.90 16.16 0.63
CA GLY A 221 -2.83 15.49 -0.12
C GLY A 221 -2.85 15.89 -1.59
N ALA A 222 -4.01 15.85 -2.24
CA ALA A 222 -4.14 16.32 -3.62
C ALA A 222 -3.76 17.81 -3.75
N GLY A 223 -4.28 18.68 -2.87
CA GLY A 223 -3.93 20.11 -2.85
C GLY A 223 -2.44 20.36 -2.69
N LEU A 224 -1.79 19.69 -1.72
CA LEU A 224 -0.35 19.78 -1.49
C LEU A 224 0.46 19.29 -2.70
N LEU A 225 0.05 18.19 -3.33
CA LEU A 225 0.74 17.65 -4.50
C LEU A 225 0.63 18.56 -5.73
N GLY A 226 -0.51 19.23 -5.89
CA GLY A 226 -0.71 20.28 -6.90
C GLY A 226 0.14 21.53 -6.63
N ALA A 227 0.16 21.99 -5.37
CA ALA A 227 0.98 23.13 -4.93
C ALA A 227 2.49 22.87 -5.14
N LEU A 228 2.98 21.67 -4.79
CA LEU A 228 4.38 21.27 -4.93
C LEU A 228 4.82 20.98 -6.38
N ARG A 229 3.95 21.13 -7.39
CA ARG A 229 4.32 21.06 -8.81
C ARG A 229 4.52 22.42 -9.47
N GLY A 230 4.03 23.49 -8.87
CA GLY A 230 4.32 24.85 -9.32
C GLY A 230 5.80 25.16 -9.19
N LEU A 231 6.56 25.06 -10.28
CA LEU A 231 7.98 25.44 -10.32
C LEU A 231 8.21 26.94 -10.03
N GLU A 232 7.14 27.74 -10.07
CA GLU A 232 7.15 29.19 -9.81
C GLU A 232 6.31 29.59 -8.57
N GLY A 233 5.89 28.62 -7.76
CA GLY A 233 5.04 28.88 -6.57
C GLY A 233 3.54 29.02 -6.86
N VAL A 234 3.11 28.87 -8.12
CA VAL A 234 1.68 28.84 -8.50
C VAL A 234 1.16 27.39 -8.44
N PRO A 235 0.12 27.08 -7.66
CA PRO A 235 -0.46 25.74 -7.61
C PRO A 235 -0.95 25.28 -8.98
N ASP A 236 -0.46 24.12 -9.45
CA ASP A 236 -0.86 23.54 -10.73
C ASP A 236 -1.81 22.35 -10.50
N LEU A 237 -3.07 22.67 -10.21
CA LEU A 237 -4.14 21.68 -10.04
C LEU A 237 -4.40 20.90 -11.33
N LEU A 238 -4.25 21.54 -12.49
CA LEU A 238 -4.35 20.86 -13.79
C LEU A 238 -3.22 19.84 -13.96
N GLY A 239 -2.00 20.17 -13.55
CA GLY A 239 -0.86 19.25 -13.55
C GLY A 239 -1.04 18.03 -12.65
N LEU A 240 -1.87 18.11 -11.59
CA LEU A 240 -2.27 16.95 -10.81
C LEU A 240 -3.27 16.07 -11.58
N LEU A 241 -4.29 16.68 -12.18
CA LEU A 241 -5.25 15.96 -13.02
C LEU A 241 -4.56 15.28 -14.21
N HIS A 242 -3.65 15.97 -14.89
CA HIS A 242 -2.83 15.39 -15.97
C HIS A 242 -1.97 14.21 -15.49
N ARG A 243 -1.51 14.21 -14.24
CA ARG A 243 -0.77 13.06 -13.66
C ARG A 243 -1.67 11.85 -13.45
N VAL A 244 -2.86 12.09 -12.92
CA VAL A 244 -3.89 11.06 -12.71
C VAL A 244 -4.28 10.46 -14.06
N ALA A 245 -4.55 11.31 -15.05
CA ALA A 245 -4.83 10.92 -16.43
C ALA A 245 -3.67 10.13 -17.06
N PHE A 246 -2.43 10.61 -16.90
CA PHE A 246 -1.24 9.93 -17.43
C PHE A 246 -1.06 8.53 -16.82
N THR A 247 -1.19 8.41 -15.50
CA THR A 247 -1.03 7.13 -14.79
C THR A 247 -2.12 6.13 -15.17
N TYR A 248 -3.35 6.61 -15.38
CA TYR A 248 -4.45 5.77 -15.89
C TYR A 248 -4.23 5.39 -17.35
N TRP A 249 -3.78 6.31 -18.20
CA TRP A 249 -3.44 6.01 -19.59
C TRP A 249 -2.31 4.98 -19.70
N VAL A 250 -1.28 5.07 -18.87
CA VAL A 250 -0.23 4.04 -18.79
C VAL A 250 -0.86 2.67 -18.49
N TYR A 251 -1.84 2.61 -17.60
CA TYR A 251 -2.62 1.39 -17.36
C TYR A 251 -3.41 0.93 -18.58
N GLU A 252 -4.09 1.83 -19.31
CA GLU A 252 -4.82 1.46 -20.52
C GLU A 252 -3.92 0.79 -21.56
N GLU A 253 -2.70 1.29 -21.73
CA GLU A 253 -1.71 0.68 -22.65
C GLU A 253 -1.22 -0.67 -22.13
N ILE A 254 -0.91 -0.79 -20.84
CA ILE A 254 -0.55 -2.09 -20.24
C ILE A 254 -1.68 -3.10 -20.44
N ALA A 255 -2.92 -2.73 -20.12
CA ALA A 255 -4.07 -3.61 -20.22
C ALA A 255 -4.30 -4.06 -21.66
N THR A 256 -4.20 -3.15 -22.63
CA THR A 256 -4.36 -3.48 -24.05
C THR A 256 -3.27 -4.44 -24.53
N ALA A 257 -2.02 -4.22 -24.10
CA ALA A 257 -0.89 -5.07 -24.49
C ALA A 257 -0.84 -6.42 -23.76
N SER A 258 -1.51 -6.54 -22.61
CA SER A 258 -1.39 -7.70 -21.72
C SER A 258 -2.56 -8.68 -21.85
N LEU A 259 -3.61 -8.35 -22.59
CA LEU A 259 -4.72 -9.29 -22.77
C LEU A 259 -4.36 -10.41 -23.78
N PRO A 260 -4.79 -11.66 -23.51
CA PRO A 260 -5.58 -12.10 -22.35
C PRO A 260 -4.75 -12.59 -21.16
N THR A 261 -3.45 -12.88 -21.32
CA THR A 261 -2.66 -13.71 -20.38
C THR A 261 -1.63 -12.97 -19.53
N GLY A 262 -1.38 -11.70 -19.79
CA GLY A 262 -0.31 -10.92 -19.16
C GLY A 262 0.92 -10.80 -20.07
N LEU A 263 1.44 -9.58 -20.21
CA LEU A 263 2.69 -9.32 -20.95
C LEU A 263 3.92 -9.74 -20.13
N TYR A 264 3.84 -9.61 -18.81
CA TYR A 264 5.00 -9.73 -17.92
C TYR A 264 5.07 -11.07 -17.17
N GLY A 265 4.02 -11.89 -17.16
CA GLY A 265 4.05 -13.24 -16.60
C GLY A 265 4.51 -13.33 -15.14
N GLY A 266 4.14 -12.36 -14.29
CA GLY A 266 4.55 -12.27 -12.88
C GLY A 266 5.87 -11.54 -12.65
N GLN A 267 6.51 -10.98 -13.68
CA GLN A 267 7.76 -10.25 -13.52
C GLN A 267 7.58 -8.87 -12.88
N LEU A 268 6.41 -8.24 -12.95
CA LEU A 268 6.18 -6.93 -12.32
C LEU A 268 6.04 -7.08 -10.80
N ILE A 269 5.19 -7.97 -10.29
CA ILE A 269 5.00 -8.18 -8.85
C ILE A 269 6.29 -8.59 -8.14
N LEU A 270 7.15 -9.35 -8.83
CA LEU A 270 8.44 -9.80 -8.31
C LEU A 270 9.60 -8.82 -8.60
N SER A 271 9.34 -7.72 -9.31
CA SER A 271 10.38 -6.75 -9.66
C SER A 271 10.75 -5.86 -8.48
N LEU A 272 12.04 -5.56 -8.36
CA LEU A 272 12.55 -4.54 -7.45
C LEU A 272 12.34 -3.10 -7.93
N ASP A 273 12.01 -2.92 -9.21
CA ASP A 273 11.68 -1.61 -9.80
C ASP A 273 10.65 -1.80 -10.92
N PRO A 274 9.39 -2.18 -10.59
CA PRO A 274 8.36 -2.47 -11.59
C PRO A 274 8.04 -1.23 -12.44
N ARG A 275 8.13 -0.03 -11.86
CA ARG A 275 7.88 1.24 -12.56
C ARG A 275 8.88 1.53 -13.67
N ARG A 276 10.14 1.11 -13.50
CA ARG A 276 11.15 1.20 -14.57
C ARG A 276 10.87 0.22 -15.69
N ARG A 277 10.45 -1.02 -15.36
CA ARG A 277 10.02 -2.01 -16.36
C ARG A 277 8.83 -1.49 -17.16
N VAL A 278 7.81 -0.95 -16.50
CA VAL A 278 6.68 -0.32 -17.18
C VAL A 278 7.13 0.85 -18.05
N ALA A 279 8.01 1.73 -17.57
CA ALA A 279 8.53 2.83 -18.39
C ALA A 279 9.28 2.36 -19.65
N SER A 280 9.90 1.17 -19.62
CA SER A 280 10.58 0.60 -20.78
C SER A 280 9.63 0.25 -21.94
N LEU A 281 8.36 -0.09 -21.65
CA LEU A 281 7.32 -0.31 -22.66
C LEU A 281 7.06 0.94 -23.51
N PHE A 282 7.32 2.12 -22.94
CA PHE A 282 7.18 3.42 -23.61
C PHE A 282 8.51 3.97 -24.15
N GLY A 283 9.55 3.13 -24.25
CA GLY A 283 10.88 3.56 -24.70
C GLY A 283 11.63 4.45 -23.68
N ARG A 284 11.21 4.46 -22.40
CA ARG A 284 11.72 5.36 -21.35
C ARG A 284 12.32 4.58 -20.17
N GLY A 285 13.09 3.52 -20.45
CA GLY A 285 13.66 2.60 -19.45
C GLY A 285 14.65 3.19 -18.45
N THR A 286 15.08 4.45 -18.62
CA THR A 286 15.87 5.19 -17.63
C THR A 286 15.01 5.92 -16.59
N THR A 287 13.70 6.03 -16.83
CA THR A 287 12.74 6.72 -15.97
C THR A 287 11.86 5.71 -15.21
N ARG A 288 10.89 6.21 -14.43
CA ARG A 288 9.92 5.38 -13.69
C ARG A 288 8.52 5.90 -13.96
N TYR A 289 7.67 5.05 -14.51
CA TYR A 289 6.26 5.37 -14.75
C TYR A 289 5.39 4.74 -13.67
N THR A 290 4.53 5.55 -13.08
CA THR A 290 3.42 5.07 -12.26
C THR A 290 2.35 4.47 -13.16
N TYR A 291 1.61 3.52 -12.62
CA TYR A 291 0.49 2.89 -13.27
C TYR A 291 -0.62 2.70 -12.24
N PHE A 292 -1.87 2.78 -12.71
CA PHE A 292 -3.05 2.60 -11.87
C PHE A 292 -3.02 1.24 -11.14
N PHE A 293 -3.76 1.10 -10.04
CA PHE A 293 -3.88 -0.12 -9.22
C PHE A 293 -3.89 -1.42 -10.03
N MET A 294 -4.72 -1.49 -11.08
CA MET A 294 -4.88 -2.68 -11.94
C MET A 294 -3.75 -2.90 -12.94
N GLY A 295 -2.80 -1.97 -13.08
CA GLY A 295 -1.70 -2.04 -14.03
C GLY A 295 -0.79 -3.24 -13.80
N GLN A 296 -0.36 -3.51 -12.57
CA GLN A 296 0.46 -4.70 -12.32
C GLN A 296 -0.34 -6.00 -12.44
N PRO A 297 -1.52 -6.16 -11.81
CA PRO A 297 -2.28 -7.41 -11.91
C PRO A 297 -2.63 -7.79 -13.35
N VAL A 298 -3.08 -6.82 -14.16
CA VAL A 298 -3.35 -7.05 -15.59
C VAL A 298 -2.06 -7.20 -16.38
N GLY A 299 -1.01 -6.43 -16.05
CA GLY A 299 0.29 -6.53 -16.71
C GLY A 299 0.92 -7.93 -16.57
N ASP A 300 0.85 -8.51 -15.38
CA ASP A 300 1.42 -9.83 -15.10
C ASP A 300 0.54 -10.98 -15.58
N PHE A 301 -0.79 -10.86 -15.46
CA PHE A 301 -1.70 -12.00 -15.60
C PHE A 301 -2.90 -11.77 -16.54
N GLY A 302 -3.00 -10.60 -17.17
CA GLY A 302 -4.08 -10.25 -18.09
C GLY A 302 -5.45 -10.30 -17.39
N VAL A 303 -6.39 -11.08 -17.91
CA VAL A 303 -7.72 -11.26 -17.29
C VAL A 303 -7.61 -11.98 -15.94
N PHE A 304 -6.61 -12.85 -15.75
CA PHE A 304 -6.40 -13.55 -14.48
C PHE A 304 -5.90 -12.63 -13.35
N GLY A 305 -5.54 -11.37 -13.66
CA GLY A 305 -5.25 -10.35 -12.66
C GLY A 305 -6.41 -10.10 -11.68
N MET A 306 -7.64 -10.47 -12.05
CA MET A 306 -8.81 -10.47 -11.17
C MET A 306 -8.64 -11.39 -9.94
N VAL A 307 -7.92 -12.51 -10.10
CA VAL A 307 -7.62 -13.43 -9.00
C VAL A 307 -6.67 -12.76 -8.01
N GLU A 308 -5.66 -12.06 -8.50
CA GLU A 308 -4.76 -11.30 -7.64
C GLU A 308 -5.50 -10.22 -6.86
N THR A 309 -6.38 -9.45 -7.52
CA THR A 309 -7.15 -8.42 -6.81
C THR A 309 -8.17 -8.98 -5.83
N PHE A 310 -8.74 -10.15 -6.11
CA PHE A 310 -9.53 -10.91 -5.14
C PHE A 310 -8.70 -11.25 -3.90
N LEU A 311 -7.47 -11.76 -4.06
CA LEU A 311 -6.58 -12.07 -2.94
C LEU A 311 -6.18 -10.82 -2.15
N LEU A 312 -5.91 -9.69 -2.81
CA LEU A 312 -5.69 -8.41 -2.13
C LEU A 312 -6.91 -8.00 -1.30
N GLY A 313 -8.12 -8.23 -1.82
CA GLY A 313 -9.38 -8.04 -1.12
C GLY A 313 -9.48 -8.90 0.14
N VAL A 314 -9.18 -10.19 0.02
CA VAL A 314 -9.13 -11.14 1.15
C VAL A 314 -8.19 -10.62 2.23
N LEU A 315 -6.96 -10.22 1.87
CA LEU A 315 -5.98 -9.70 2.83
C LEU A 315 -6.45 -8.41 3.50
N LEU A 316 -7.03 -7.47 2.75
CA LEU A 316 -7.61 -6.26 3.32
C LEU A 316 -8.74 -6.59 4.32
N GLY A 317 -9.58 -7.57 3.98
CA GLY A 317 -10.66 -8.04 4.85
C GLY A 317 -10.15 -8.68 6.13
N SER A 318 -9.10 -9.49 6.04
CA SER A 318 -8.45 -10.18 7.15
C SER A 318 -7.64 -9.25 8.06
N ALA A 319 -7.07 -8.18 7.51
CA ALA A 319 -6.41 -7.12 8.29
C ALA A 319 -7.34 -6.44 9.32
N GLY A 320 -8.67 -6.55 9.12
CA GLY A 320 -9.67 -6.20 10.12
C GLY A 320 -9.78 -4.69 10.38
N SER A 321 -10.04 -4.33 11.64
CA SER A 321 -10.19 -2.94 12.09
C SER A 321 -9.07 -2.53 13.04
N GLY A 322 -8.94 -1.23 13.33
CA GLY A 322 -7.88 -0.70 14.18
C GLY A 322 -6.58 -0.49 13.41
N ALA A 323 -5.43 -0.59 14.09
CA ALA A 323 -4.14 -0.23 13.50
C ALA A 323 -3.75 -1.06 12.26
N THR A 324 -4.03 -2.36 12.25
CA THR A 324 -3.73 -3.26 11.10
C THR A 324 -4.58 -2.90 9.88
N GLY A 325 -5.89 -2.73 10.06
CA GLY A 325 -6.80 -2.29 9.01
C GLY A 325 -6.47 -0.88 8.50
N ALA A 326 -6.07 0.02 9.39
CA ALA A 326 -5.69 1.38 9.05
C ALA A 326 -4.40 1.45 8.23
N LEU A 327 -3.40 0.66 8.61
CA LEU A 327 -2.14 0.53 7.87
C LEU A 327 -2.38 -0.09 6.49
N ALA A 328 -3.14 -1.20 6.43
CA ALA A 328 -3.52 -1.86 5.20
C ALA A 328 -4.27 -0.90 4.25
N LEU A 329 -5.26 -0.15 4.75
CA LEU A 329 -6.00 0.83 3.96
C LEU A 329 -5.09 1.94 3.42
N ALA A 330 -4.21 2.50 4.25
CA ALA A 330 -3.32 3.58 3.82
C ALA A 330 -2.40 3.15 2.67
N TYR A 331 -1.81 1.97 2.76
CA TYR A 331 -0.98 1.42 1.69
C TYR A 331 -1.78 1.12 0.42
N LEU A 332 -2.95 0.49 0.56
CA LEU A 332 -3.80 0.16 -0.58
C LEU A 332 -4.27 1.43 -1.31
N THR A 333 -4.61 2.49 -0.57
CA THR A 333 -5.03 3.78 -1.13
C THR A 333 -3.90 4.46 -1.90
N VAL A 334 -2.68 4.45 -1.39
CA VAL A 334 -1.52 5.00 -2.13
C VAL A 334 -1.23 4.18 -3.40
N SER A 335 -1.42 2.86 -3.34
CA SER A 335 -1.29 1.95 -4.48
C SER A 335 -2.29 2.18 -5.60
N ILE A 336 -3.33 3.00 -5.40
CA ILE A 336 -4.21 3.43 -6.49
C ILE A 336 -3.41 4.14 -7.59
N GLU A 337 -2.49 5.04 -7.21
CA GLU A 337 -1.66 5.77 -8.14
C GLU A 337 -0.31 5.07 -8.37
N THR A 338 0.22 4.38 -7.37
CA THR A 338 1.57 3.81 -7.46
C THR A 338 1.64 2.39 -8.02
N GLY A 339 0.47 1.76 -8.17
CA GLY A 339 0.34 0.36 -8.55
C GLY A 339 0.54 -0.61 -7.38
N VAL A 340 0.21 -1.87 -7.63
CA VAL A 340 0.53 -3.00 -6.75
C VAL A 340 2.01 -3.39 -6.92
N ASP A 341 2.66 -3.68 -5.80
CA ASP A 341 4.04 -4.16 -5.72
C ASP A 341 4.21 -5.14 -4.54
N SER A 342 5.37 -5.77 -4.45
CA SER A 342 5.71 -6.72 -3.39
C SER A 342 5.61 -6.11 -1.98
N LEU A 343 5.84 -4.80 -1.84
CA LEU A 343 5.77 -4.13 -0.54
C LEU A 343 4.33 -4.04 -0.05
N LEU A 344 3.39 -3.61 -0.90
CA LEU A 344 1.96 -3.62 -0.58
C LEU A 344 1.51 -5.01 -0.14
N VAL A 345 1.83 -6.04 -0.92
CA VAL A 345 1.42 -7.42 -0.61
C VAL A 345 2.00 -7.85 0.75
N GLY A 346 3.27 -7.55 1.01
CA GLY A 346 3.92 -7.85 2.29
C GLY A 346 3.25 -7.14 3.48
N VAL A 347 2.89 -5.86 3.34
CA VAL A 347 2.18 -5.11 4.37
C VAL A 347 0.79 -5.70 4.65
N LEU A 348 0.04 -6.04 3.60
CA LEU A 348 -1.29 -6.65 3.74
C LEU A 348 -1.22 -8.02 4.42
N LEU A 349 -0.24 -8.85 4.06
CA LEU A 349 0.02 -10.14 4.71
C LEU A 349 0.36 -9.95 6.19
N ALA A 350 1.29 -9.04 6.52
CA ALA A 350 1.68 -8.78 7.91
C ALA A 350 0.51 -8.25 8.76
N CYS A 351 -0.30 -7.34 8.21
CA CYS A 351 -1.49 -6.83 8.88
C CYS A 351 -2.53 -7.92 9.10
N SER A 352 -2.74 -8.79 8.11
CA SER A 352 -3.67 -9.92 8.22
C SER A 352 -3.21 -10.93 9.25
N TYR A 353 -1.92 -11.27 9.27
CA TYR A 353 -1.31 -12.16 10.25
C TYR A 353 -1.48 -11.64 11.68
N ALA A 354 -1.12 -10.38 11.92
CA ALA A 354 -1.25 -9.74 13.23
C ALA A 354 -2.72 -9.65 13.70
N SER A 355 -3.64 -9.42 12.76
CA SER A 355 -5.10 -9.43 13.03
C SER A 355 -5.59 -10.83 13.43
N ALA A 356 -5.18 -11.86 12.70
CA ALA A 356 -5.56 -13.25 12.97
C ALA A 356 -5.11 -13.73 14.35
N ILE A 357 -3.87 -13.42 14.76
CA ILE A 357 -3.36 -13.77 16.10
C ILE A 357 -4.20 -13.11 17.19
N ARG A 358 -4.54 -11.83 17.02
CA ARG A 358 -5.33 -11.09 18.01
C ARG A 358 -6.75 -11.63 18.15
N LEU A 359 -7.36 -12.04 17.03
CA LEU A 359 -8.68 -12.67 17.06
C LEU A 359 -8.63 -14.02 17.80
N ARG A 360 -7.61 -14.85 17.54
CA ARG A 360 -7.41 -16.14 18.22
C ARG A 360 -7.34 -16.01 19.75
N LEU A 361 -6.69 -14.95 20.24
CA LEU A 361 -6.57 -14.70 21.68
C LEU A 361 -7.85 -14.17 22.33
N GLN A 362 -8.77 -13.62 21.53
CA GLN A 362 -10.07 -13.16 22.01
C GLN A 362 -11.13 -14.28 21.99
N GLU A 363 -10.92 -15.33 21.20
CA GLU A 363 -11.82 -16.48 21.06
C GLU A 363 -11.03 -17.81 21.21
N PRO A 364 -10.56 -18.16 22.43
CA PRO A 364 -9.70 -19.33 22.66
C PRO A 364 -10.40 -20.69 22.47
N ASP A 365 -11.74 -20.74 22.53
CA ASP A 365 -12.54 -21.98 22.56
C ASP A 365 -13.02 -22.49 21.19
N GLN A 366 -12.61 -21.87 20.07
CA GLN A 366 -12.79 -22.49 18.75
C GLN A 366 -11.53 -23.28 18.43
N GLU A 367 -11.59 -24.59 18.18
CA GLU A 367 -10.42 -25.35 17.71
C GLU A 367 -9.91 -24.74 16.39
N TRP A 368 -8.63 -24.34 16.38
CA TRP A 368 -7.92 -23.74 15.25
C TRP A 368 -6.99 -24.78 14.65
N ASP A 369 -7.48 -25.57 13.68
CA ASP A 369 -6.67 -26.49 12.87
C ASP A 369 -5.99 -25.80 11.68
#